data_AF-A0A0D0RBX9-F1
#
_entry.id   AF-A0A0D0RBX9-F1
#
_cell.length_a   1.000
_cell.length_b   1.000
_cell.length_c   1.000
_cell.angle_alpha   90.00
_cell.angle_beta   90.00
_cell.angle_gamma   90.00
#
_symmetry.space_group_name_H-M   'P 1'
#
loop_
_entity.id
_entity.type
_entity.pdbx_description
1 polymer ?
#
loop_
_entity_poly.entity_id
_entity_poly.type
_entity_poly.pdbx_seq_one_letter_code
_entity_poly.pdbx_strand_id
1 'polypeptide(L)' 'MEEAAKSAIKQIENNRYEQFFTPMKLKTIVCYGIAFYKKQCCVIVKELS' A
#
# COMPACT_ATOMS: atom_id res chain seq x y z
N MET A 1 -13.76 5.01 5.85
CA MET A 1 -12.98 3.75 5.70
C MET A 1 -12.12 3.80 4.46
N GLU A 2 -12.69 4.09 3.30
CA GLU A 2 -11.95 4.28 2.05
C GLU A 2 -10.84 5.34 2.14
N GLU A 3 -11.12 6.52 2.68
CA GLU A 3 -10.11 7.58 2.86
C GLU A 3 -8.95 7.18 3.78
N ALA A 4 -9.22 6.32 4.77
CA ALA A 4 -8.18 5.79 5.66
C ALA A 4 -7.30 4.75 4.92
N ALA A 5 -7.90 3.89 4.09
CA ALA A 5 -7.17 2.97 3.23
C ALA A 5 -6.33 3.71 2.16
N LYS A 6 -6.88 4.76 1.54
CA LYS A 6 -6.13 5.63 0.62
C LYS A 6 -4.97 6.36 1.32
N SER A 7 -5.20 6.84 2.54
CA SER A 7 -4.15 7.49 3.34
C SER A 7 -3.02 6.53 3.70
N ALA A 8 -3.33 5.25 3.95
CA ALA A 8 -2.33 4.22 4.16
C ALA A 8 -1.49 3.97 2.89
N ILE A 9 -2.11 3.90 1.70
CA ILE A 9 -1.39 3.82 0.42
C ILE A 9 -0.47 5.04 0.24
N LYS A 10 -0.98 6.26 0.50
CA LYS A 10 -0.19 7.49 0.34
C LYS A 10 1.03 7.54 1.26
N GLN A 11 0.93 6.97 2.47
CA GLN A 11 2.10 6.84 3.37
C GLN A 11 3.17 5.93 2.77
N ILE A 12 2.75 4.83 2.14
CA ILE A 12 3.67 3.90 1.47
C ILE A 12 4.39 4.58 0.31
N GLU A 13 3.67 5.35 -0.51
CA GLU A 13 4.24 6.14 -1.61
C GLU A 13 5.26 7.19 -1.10
N ASN A 14 4.92 7.91 -0.04
CA ASN A 14 5.79 8.93 0.54
C ASN A 14 7.09 8.35 1.12
N ASN A 15 7.03 7.12 1.65
CA ASN A 15 8.18 6.45 2.25
C ASN A 15 9.15 5.84 1.20
N ARG A 16 8.81 5.90 -0.10
CA ARG A 16 9.68 5.49 -1.21
C ARG A 16 10.31 4.11 -1.02
N TYR A 17 9.54 3.13 -0.54
CA TYR A 17 10.02 1.77 -0.30
C TYR A 17 10.62 1.09 -1.54
N GLU A 18 10.25 1.53 -2.74
CA GLU A 18 10.83 1.10 -4.01
C GLU A 18 12.36 1.16 -4.02
N GLN A 19 12.94 2.18 -3.37
CA GLN A 19 14.40 2.34 -3.30
C GLN A 19 15.07 1.20 -2.51
N PHE A 20 14.41 0.65 -1.49
CA PHE A 20 14.90 -0.50 -0.73
C PHE A 20 14.81 -1.80 -1.53
N PHE A 21 13.83 -1.90 -2.44
CA PHE A 21 13.56 -3.11 -3.21
C PHE A 21 14.23 -3.14 -4.59
N THR A 22 14.65 -1.98 -5.10
CA THR A 22 15.41 -1.84 -6.36
C THR A 22 16.59 -2.82 -6.47
N PRO A 23 17.46 -2.99 -5.46
CA PRO A 23 18.59 -3.93 -5.56
C PRO A 23 18.16 -5.41 -5.59
N MET A 24 16.96 -5.73 -5.10
CA MET A 24 16.45 -7.12 -5.02
C MET A 24 15.87 -7.64 -6.34
N LYS A 25 15.75 -6.79 -7.39
CA LYS A 25 15.17 -7.15 -8.70
C LYS A 25 13.84 -7.91 -8.57
N LEU A 26 12.99 -7.48 -7.64
CA LEU A 26 11.66 -8.06 -7.46
C LEU A 26 10.83 -7.82 -8.73
N LYS A 27 10.16 -8.85 -9.23
CA LYS A 27 9.34 -8.77 -10.45
C LYS A 27 8.03 -8.01 -10.24
N THR A 28 7.50 -8.04 -9.01
CA THR A 28 6.20 -7.46 -8.68
C THR A 28 6.21 -7.05 -7.22
N ILE A 29 5.80 -5.81 -6.95
CA ILE A 29 5.61 -5.30 -5.59
C ILE A 29 4.15 -4.87 -5.47
N VAL A 30 3.44 -5.47 -4.51
CA VAL A 30 2.03 -5.15 -4.26
C VAL A 30 1.93 -4.40 -2.95
N CYS A 31 1.26 -3.26 -2.97
CA CYS A 31 0.96 -2.48 -1.78
C CYS A 31 -0.54 -2.46 -1.52
N TYR A 32 -0.90 -2.47 -0.25
CA TYR A 32 -2.29 -2.46 0.16
C TYR A 32 -2.52 -1.53 1.35
N GLY A 33 -3.64 -0.80 1.31
CA GLY A 33 -4.16 -0.02 2.41
C GLY A 33 -5.33 -0.77 3.04
N ILE A 34 -5.28 -1.02 4.34
CA ILE A 34 -6.36 -1.67 5.09
C ILE A 34 -6.95 -0.67 6.07
N ALA A 35 -8.27 -0.51 6.02
CA ALA A 35 -9.02 0.21 7.02
C ALA A 35 -10.12 -0.69 7.60
N PHE A 36 -10.18 -0.76 8.92
CA PHE A 36 -11.13 -1.60 9.64
C PHE A 36 -11.93 -0.80 10.65
N TYR A 37 -13.25 -0.96 10.65
CA TYR A 37 -14.13 -0.33 11.64
C TYR A 37 -15.40 -1.16 11.84
N LYS A 38 -15.77 -1.45 13.09
CA LYS A 38 -17.00 -2.18 13.48
C LYS A 38 -17.29 -3.42 12.59
N LYS A 39 -16.30 -4.31 12.46
CA LYS A 39 -16.38 -5.55 11.65
C LYS A 39 -16.47 -5.36 10.13
N GLN A 40 -16.40 -4.12 9.64
CA GLN A 40 -16.28 -3.82 8.23
C GLN A 40 -14.81 -3.58 7.88
N CYS A 41 -14.40 -4.10 6.72
CA CYS A 41 -13.05 -3.99 6.20
C CYS A 41 -13.08 -3.35 4.81
N CYS A 42 -12.17 -2.42 4.57
CA CYS A 42 -11.90 -1.85 3.26
C CYS A 42 -10.42 -2.11 2.93
N VAL A 43 -10.19 -2.76 1.79
CA VAL A 43 -8.86 -3.06 1.28
C VAL A 43 -8.72 -2.39 -0.09
N ILE A 44 -7.68 -1.59 -0.25
CA ILE A 44 -7.30 -1.00 -1.53
C ILE A 44 -5.94 -1.58 -1.89
N VAL A 45 -5.83 -2.17 -3.08
CA VAL A 45 -4.59 -2.76 -3.58
C VAL A 45 -4.06 -1.91 -4.72
N LYS A 46 -2.74 -1.69 -4.74
CA LYS A 46 -2.03 -0.97 -5.79
C LYS A 46 -0.72 -1.69 -6.09
N GLU A 47 -0.47 -1.94 -7.36
CA GLU A 47 0.82 -2.45 -7.83
C GLU A 47 1.81 -1.28 -7.93
N LEU A 48 3.04 -1.49 -7.43
CA LEU A 48 4.18 -0.64 -7.72
C LEU A 48 4.90 -1.25 -8.92
N SER A 49 4.66 -0.64 -10.08
CA SER A 49 5.24 -0.97 -11.38
C SER A 49 6.40 -0.04 -11.70
#